data_AF-A0AA35DA80-F1
#
_entry.id   AF-A0AA35DA80-F1
#
_cell.length_a   1.000
_cell.length_b   1.000
_cell.length_c   1.000
_cell.angle_alpha   90.00
_cell.angle_beta   90.00
_cell.angle_gamma   90.00
#
_symmetry.space_group_name_H-M   'P 1'
#
loop_
_entity.id
_entity.type
_entity.pdbx_description
1 polymer ?
#
loop_
_entity_poly.entity_id
_entity_poly.type
_entity_poly.pdbx_seq_one_letter_code
_entity_poly.pdbx_strand_id
1 'polypeptide(L)' 'MFVAFVIDVYARRILGWRVSSHMRTDFVVDALEQALYARLY' A
#
# COMPACT_ATOMS: atom_id res chain seq x y z
N MET A 1 13.32 5.46 7.98
CA MET A 1 12.05 4.71 8.10
C MET A 1 11.07 5.33 7.14
N PHE A 2 10.45 4.51 6.29
CA PHE A 2 9.60 4.93 5.19
C PHE A 2 8.27 4.17 5.25
N VAL A 3 7.21 4.83 4.82
CA VAL A 3 5.86 4.26 4.79
C VAL A 3 5.24 4.54 3.43
N ALA A 4 4.57 3.55 2.86
CA ALA A 4 3.82 3.65 1.61
C ALA A 4 2.35 3.40 1.92
N PHE A 5 1.48 4.20 1.30
CA PHE A 5 0.03 4.07 1.40
C PHE A 5 -0.56 3.97 0.00
N VAL A 6 -1.55 3.09 -0.16
CA VAL A 6 -2.38 3.00 -1.36
C VAL A 6 -3.79 3.45 -0.99
N ILE A 7 -4.29 4.46 -1.70
CA ILE A 7 -5.55 5.13 -1.38
C ILE A 7 -6.50 4.98 -2.57
N ASP A 8 -7.75 4.60 -2.28
CA ASP A 8 -8.86 4.78 -3.20
C ASP A 8 -9.33 6.23 -3.15
N VAL A 9 -9.12 6.97 -4.24
CA VAL A 9 -9.48 8.40 -4.35
C VAL A 9 -10.99 8.60 -4.36
N TYR A 10 -11.74 7.65 -4.94
CA TYR A 10 -13.20 7.73 -5.04
C TYR A 10 -13.85 7.42 -3.69
N ALA A 11 -13.46 6.31 -3.06
CA ALA A 11 -14.04 5.88 -1.79
C ALA A 11 -13.42 6.56 -0.55
N ARG A 12 -12.30 7.28 -0.72
CA ARG A 12 -11.51 7.94 0.35
C ARG A 12 -11.05 6.97 1.43
N ARG A 13 -10.63 5.76 1.04
CA ARG A 13 -10.16 4.71 1.97
C ARG A 13 -8.72 4.31 1.67
N ILE A 14 -7.96 4.00 2.71
CA ILE A 14 -6.66 3.34 2.58
C ILE A 14 -6.92 1.86 2.32
N LEU A 15 -6.38 1.34 1.23
CA LEU A 15 -6.55 -0.06 0.82
C LEU A 15 -5.32 -0.91 1.17
N GLY A 16 -4.13 -0.31 1.28
CA GLY A 16 -2.90 -1.03 1.61
C GLY A 16 -1.83 -0.11 2.19
N TRP A 17 -0.92 -0.68 2.97
CA TRP A 17 0.19 0.05 3.58
C TRP A 17 1.38 -0.87 3.89
N ARG A 18 2.59 -0.30 3.82
CA ARG A 18 3.83 -0.99 4.20
C ARG A 18 4.83 -0.05 4.84
N VAL A 19 5.65 -0.61 5.72
CA VAL A 19 6.74 0.09 6.40
C VAL A 19 8.07 -0.57 6.05
N SER A 20 9.10 0.24 5.83
CA SER A 20 10.46 -0.23 5.58
C SER A 20 11.49 0.64 6.32
N SER A 21 12.60 0.02 6.72
CA SER A 21 13.77 0.73 7.23
C SER A 21 14.57 1.43 6.13
N HIS A 22 14.37 1.05 4.86
CA HIS A 22 15.11 1.53 3.69
C HIS A 22 14.18 1.98 2.56
N MET A 23 14.53 3.05 1.83
CA MET A 23 13.76 3.52 0.67
C MET A 23 14.10 2.66 -0.54
N ARG A 24 13.41 1.54 -0.69
CA ARG A 24 13.47 0.66 -1.87
C ARG A 24 12.09 0.64 -2.53
N THR A 25 12.00 0.35 -3.82
CA THR A 25 10.71 0.37 -4.53
C THR A 25 9.86 -0.88 -4.28
N ASP A 26 10.48 -1.95 -3.80
CA ASP A 26 9.85 -3.23 -3.44
C ASP A 26 8.71 -3.07 -2.42
N PHE A 27 8.92 -2.32 -1.33
CA PHE A 27 7.90 -2.16 -0.28
C PHE A 27 6.66 -1.37 -0.75
N VAL A 28 6.79 -0.61 -1.85
CA VAL A 28 5.66 0.07 -2.48
C VAL A 28 4.80 -0.94 -3.25
N VAL A 29 5.41 -1.91 -3.93
CA VAL A 29 4.72 -3.00 -4.63
C VAL A 29 3.96 -3.87 -3.62
N ASP A 30 4.57 -4.20 -2.49
CA ASP A 30 3.93 -4.95 -1.40
C ASP A 30 2.66 -4.25 -0.85
N ALA A 31 2.66 -2.91 -0.81
CA ALA A 31 1.50 -2.12 -0.38
C ALA A 31 0.38 -2.14 -1.44
N LEU A 32 0.75 -2.19 -2.72
CA LEU A 32 -0.19 -2.32 -3.83
C LEU A 32 -0.82 -3.71 -3.90
N GLU A 33 -0.04 -4.78 -3.72
CA GLU A 33 -0.58 -6.14 -3.67
C GLU A 33 -1.57 -6.32 -2.52
N GLN A 34 -1.26 -5.78 -1.33
CA GLN A 34 -2.20 -5.76 -0.22
C GLN A 34 -3.51 -5.05 -0.59
N ALA A 35 -3.44 -3.91 -1.27
CA ALA A 35 -4.61 -3.16 -1.69
C ALA A 35 -5.47 -3.92 -2.70
N LEU A 36 -4.84 -4.66 -3.63
CA LEU A 36 -5.55 -5.53 -4.57
C LEU A 36 -6.27 -6.67 -3.84
N TYR A 37 -5.60 -7.31 -2.88
CA TYR A 37 -6.24 -8.33 -2.04
C TYR A 37 -7.45 -7.77 -1.27
N ALA A 38 -7.35 -6.57 -0.70
CA ALA A 38 -8.46 -5.92 0.01
C ALA A 38 -9.67 -5.56 -0.88
N ARG A 39 -9.52 -5.62 -2.21
CA ARG A 39 -10.62 -5.40 -3.17
C ARG A 39 -11.27 -6.70 -3.63
N LEU A 40 -10.55 -7.81 -3.55
CA LEU A 40 -10.96 -9.14 -4.01
C LEU A 40 -11.62 -9.99 -2.90
N TYR A 41 -11.58 -9.51 -1.65
CA TYR A 41 -12.22 -10.09 -0.47
C TYR A 41 -13.06 -9.02 0.26
#